data_AF-A0A9J7GKT1-F1
#
_entry.id   AF-A0A9J7GKT1-F1
#
_cell.length_a   1.000
_cell.length_b   1.000
_cell.length_c   1.000
_cell.angle_alpha   90.00
_cell.angle_beta   90.00
_cell.angle_gamma   90.00
#
_symmetry.space_group_name_H-M   'P 1'
#
loop_
_entity.id
_entity.type
_entity.pdbx_description
1 polymer ?
#
loop_
_entity_poly.entity_id
_entity_poly.type
_entity_poly.pdbx_seq_one_letter_code
_entity_poly.pdbx_strand_id
1 'polypeptide(L)'
;MEVELKLPSVLKACLVEDWDLVNKQKQLFQLPAEKNIDYILANYVTFVKSQGKSDNREYSVDELVYGIREYFNNILSTQLLCQFEKPQYAEILLAYPDVPMSQIYGAPHLLRLFVNIETTLAYLSLNSHSLMSVSSYMQDFLNYLAENSTSLFNVSNYKVASVAYCFKAL
;
A
#
# COMPACT_ATOMS: atom_id res chain seq x y z
N MET A 1 10.23 -8.10 -23.56
CA MET A 1 8.83 -8.34 -23.16
C MET A 1 8.63 -7.56 -21.88
N GLU A 2 7.91 -6.45 -21.97
CA GLU A 2 7.55 -5.66 -20.78
C GLU A 2 6.46 -6.41 -20.03
N VAL A 3 6.64 -6.58 -18.72
CA VAL A 3 5.61 -7.18 -17.88
C VAL A 3 4.82 -6.04 -17.27
N GLU A 4 3.61 -5.83 -17.79
CA GLU A 4 2.70 -4.76 -17.36
C GLU A 4 1.81 -5.26 -16.21
N LEU A 5 1.80 -4.52 -15.10
CA LEU A 5 0.93 -4.78 -13.96
C LEU A 5 -0.41 -4.09 -14.19
N LYS A 6 -1.45 -4.90 -14.34
CA LYS A 6 -2.80 -4.40 -14.61
C LYS A 6 -3.50 -4.10 -13.31
N LEU A 7 -3.55 -2.83 -12.94
CA LEU A 7 -4.32 -2.39 -11.79
C LEU A 7 -5.84 -2.57 -12.04
N PRO A 8 -6.54 -3.40 -11.24
CA PRO A 8 -7.99 -3.60 -11.37
C PRO A 8 -8.79 -2.30 -11.28
N SER A 9 -9.89 -2.20 -12.02
CA SER A 9 -10.72 -0.98 -12.09
C SER A 9 -11.28 -0.55 -10.73
N VAL A 10 -11.64 -1.50 -9.87
CA VAL A 10 -12.07 -1.23 -8.50
C VAL A 10 -10.99 -0.53 -7.68
N LEU A 11 -9.73 -0.96 -7.81
CA LEU A 11 -8.61 -0.35 -7.10
C LEU A 11 -8.25 1.02 -7.68
N LYS A 12 -8.41 1.22 -9.00
CA LYS A 12 -8.31 2.56 -9.60
C LYS A 12 -9.35 3.51 -9.01
N ALA A 13 -10.59 3.05 -8.82
CA ALA A 13 -11.63 3.85 -8.18
C ALA A 13 -11.27 4.18 -6.72
N CYS A 14 -10.75 3.21 -5.96
CA CYS A 14 -10.27 3.45 -4.59
C CYS A 14 -9.16 4.52 -4.51
N LEU A 15 -8.21 4.54 -5.46
CA LEU A 15 -7.17 5.57 -5.53
C LEU A 15 -7.73 6.96 -5.81
N VAL A 16 -8.71 7.05 -6.72
CA VAL A 16 -9.36 8.33 -7.04
C VAL A 16 -10.13 8.85 -5.82
N GLU A 17 -10.85 7.97 -5.11
CA GLU A 17 -11.58 8.32 -3.90
C GLU A 17 -10.65 8.75 -2.76
N ASP A 18 -9.58 7.98 -2.49
CA ASP A 18 -8.55 8.34 -1.52
C ASP A 18 -7.94 9.71 -1.81
N TRP A 19 -7.56 9.96 -3.08
CA TRP A 19 -7.00 11.25 -3.48
C TRP A 19 -7.99 12.40 -3.26
N ASP A 20 -9.28 12.21 -3.55
CA ASP A 20 -10.31 13.23 -3.36
C ASP A 20 -10.57 13.53 -1.87
N LEU A 21 -10.65 12.48 -1.04
CA LEU A 21 -10.82 12.57 0.41
C LEU A 21 -9.69 13.42 1.03
N VAL A 22 -8.44 13.12 0.66
CA VAL A 22 -7.27 13.82 1.22
C VAL A 22 -7.12 15.24 0.66
N ASN A 23 -7.12 15.38 -0.67
CA ASN A 23 -6.72 16.65 -1.29
C ASN A 23 -7.86 17.66 -1.42
N LYS A 24 -9.08 17.20 -1.71
CA LYS A 24 -10.25 18.09 -1.88
C LYS A 24 -11.06 18.21 -0.60
N GLN A 25 -11.39 17.09 0.04
CA GLN A 25 -12.28 17.08 1.20
C GLN A 25 -11.59 17.32 2.54
N LYS A 26 -10.25 17.44 2.54
CA LYS A 26 -9.42 17.69 3.74
C LYS A 26 -9.68 16.66 4.84
N GLN A 27 -9.86 15.41 4.45
CA GLN A 27 -9.94 14.29 5.37
C GLN A 27 -8.57 13.61 5.51
N LEU A 28 -8.31 13.04 6.67
CA LEU A 28 -7.12 12.25 6.94
C LEU A 28 -7.54 10.82 7.26
N PHE A 29 -6.74 9.86 6.80
CA PHE A 29 -6.88 8.49 7.24
C PHE A 29 -6.58 8.40 8.74
N GLN A 30 -7.38 7.65 9.47
CA GLN A 30 -7.19 7.46 10.90
C GLN A 30 -5.99 6.56 11.18
N LEU A 31 -5.03 7.07 11.95
CA LEU A 31 -3.81 6.36 12.33
C LEU A 31 -3.71 6.26 13.87
N PRO A 32 -3.19 5.15 14.42
CA PRO A 32 -2.81 3.92 13.72
C PRO A 32 -4.01 3.19 13.08
N ALA A 33 -3.77 2.55 11.94
CA ALA A 33 -4.79 1.83 11.18
C ALA A 33 -5.26 0.58 11.94
N GLU A 34 -6.58 0.35 12.00
CA GLU A 34 -7.13 -0.88 12.58
C GLU A 34 -6.66 -2.12 11.82
N LYS A 35 -6.66 -2.05 10.49
CA LYS A 35 -6.05 -3.04 9.59
C LYS A 35 -4.82 -2.44 8.95
N ASN A 36 -3.69 -2.54 9.65
CA ASN A 36 -2.40 -2.06 9.15
C ASN A 36 -1.84 -2.96 8.03
N ILE A 37 -0.77 -2.51 7.38
CA ILE A 37 -0.17 -3.21 6.25
C ILE A 37 0.36 -4.59 6.67
N ASP A 38 0.99 -4.70 7.84
CA ASP A 38 1.46 -5.99 8.35
C ASP A 38 0.33 -7.01 8.49
N TYR A 39 -0.82 -6.59 8.99
CA TYR A 39 -2.03 -7.42 9.07
C TYR A 39 -2.52 -7.85 7.68
N ILE A 40 -2.54 -6.94 6.70
CA ILE A 40 -2.97 -7.23 5.32
C ILE A 40 -2.02 -8.25 4.66
N LEU A 41 -0.71 -8.04 4.79
CA LEU A 41 0.31 -8.91 4.22
C LEU A 41 0.28 -10.31 4.85
N ALA A 42 0.10 -10.41 6.17
CA ALA A 42 -0.02 -11.69 6.87
C ALA A 42 -1.26 -12.48 6.43
N ASN A 43 -2.40 -11.80 6.25
CA ASN A 43 -3.61 -12.41 5.74
C ASN A 43 -3.46 -12.89 4.29
N TYR A 44 -2.74 -12.14 3.45
CA TYR A 44 -2.44 -12.56 2.09
C TYR A 44 -1.58 -13.83 2.05
N VAL A 45 -0.52 -13.91 2.87
CA VAL A 45 0.31 -15.12 2.97
C VAL A 45 -0.55 -16.33 3.38
N THR A 46 -1.42 -16.15 4.37
CA THR A 46 -2.33 -17.20 4.84
C THR A 46 -3.30 -17.64 3.73
N PHE A 47 -3.85 -16.69 2.99
CA PHE A 47 -4.72 -16.94 1.84
C PHE A 47 -4.02 -17.73 0.72
N VAL A 48 -2.78 -17.36 0.36
CA VAL A 48 -2.03 -18.07 -0.68
C VAL A 48 -1.71 -19.50 -0.24
N LYS A 49 -1.26 -19.68 1.02
CA LYS A 49 -0.94 -21.00 1.58
C LYS A 49 -2.15 -21.92 1.67
N SER A 50 -3.36 -21.39 1.92
CA SER A 50 -4.58 -22.20 1.99
C SER A 50 -5.09 -22.68 0.62
N GLN A 51 -4.66 -22.05 -0.48
CA GLN A 51 -5.04 -22.49 -1.83
C GLN A 51 -4.31 -23.76 -2.31
N GLY A 52 -3.30 -24.26 -1.58
CA GLY A 52 -2.63 -25.52 -1.88
C GLY A 52 -1.90 -25.58 -3.23
N LYS A 53 -1.65 -24.42 -3.88
CA LYS A 53 -0.88 -24.36 -5.12
C LYS A 53 0.58 -24.68 -4.80
N SER A 54 1.15 -25.70 -5.46
CA SER A 54 2.59 -25.93 -5.42
C SER A 54 3.27 -24.72 -6.07
N ASP A 55 3.97 -23.92 -5.28
CA ASP A 55 4.58 -22.69 -5.76
C ASP A 55 5.85 -23.04 -6.56
N ASN A 56 5.68 -23.35 -7.86
CA ASN A 56 6.79 -23.59 -8.79
C ASN A 56 7.46 -22.28 -9.24
N ARG A 57 7.31 -21.21 -8.47
CA ARG A 57 7.85 -19.88 -8.76
C ARG A 57 9.23 -19.73 -8.11
N GLU A 58 10.04 -18.84 -8.67
CA GLU A 58 11.42 -18.61 -8.23
C GLU A 58 11.52 -18.05 -6.80
N TYR A 59 10.51 -17.27 -6.40
CA TYR A 59 10.41 -16.63 -5.10
C TYR A 59 9.24 -17.23 -4.32
N SER A 60 9.27 -17.15 -3.00
CA SER A 60 8.14 -17.51 -2.14
C SER A 60 7.21 -16.31 -1.90
N VAL A 61 5.95 -16.60 -1.53
CA VAL A 61 5.00 -15.56 -1.08
C VAL A 61 5.55 -14.77 0.12
N ASP A 62 6.32 -15.40 1.00
CA ASP A 62 6.92 -14.78 2.18
C ASP A 62 7.99 -13.73 1.76
N GLU A 63 8.82 -14.03 0.77
CA GLU A 63 9.81 -13.08 0.22
C GLU A 63 9.15 -11.90 -0.48
N LEU A 64 8.06 -12.13 -1.21
CA LEU A 64 7.30 -11.06 -1.85
C LEU A 64 6.76 -10.07 -0.81
N VAL A 65 6.06 -10.56 0.21
CA VAL A 65 5.46 -9.67 1.22
C VAL A 65 6.52 -8.95 2.04
N TYR A 66 7.67 -9.59 2.28
CA TYR A 66 8.83 -8.93 2.87
C TYR A 66 9.30 -7.76 1.99
N GLY A 67 9.48 -7.99 0.69
CA GLY A 67 9.88 -6.94 -0.25
C GLY A 67 8.90 -5.77 -0.32
N ILE A 68 7.58 -6.05 -0.35
CA ILE A 68 6.54 -5.01 -0.33
C ILE A 68 6.60 -4.19 0.96
N ARG A 69 6.74 -4.85 2.12
CA ARG A 69 6.84 -4.18 3.43
C ARG A 69 8.04 -3.26 3.49
N GLU A 70 9.22 -3.77 3.14
CA GLU A 70 10.47 -3.00 3.18
C GLU A 70 10.41 -1.83 2.22
N TYR A 71 9.90 -2.06 1.00
CA TYR A 71 9.75 -0.99 0.03
C TYR A 71 8.81 0.10 0.53
N PHE A 72 7.64 -0.27 1.08
CA PHE A 72 6.70 0.67 1.67
C PHE A 72 7.35 1.52 2.78
N ASN A 73 8.04 0.88 3.73
CA ASN A 73 8.71 1.56 4.84
C ASN A 73 9.74 2.59 4.33
N ASN A 74 10.44 2.28 3.24
CA ASN A 74 11.47 3.15 2.66
C ASN A 74 10.91 4.34 1.88
N ILE A 75 9.82 4.16 1.12
CA ILE A 75 9.32 5.20 0.20
C ILE A 75 8.17 6.04 0.76
N LEU A 76 7.57 5.65 1.89
CA LEU A 76 6.37 6.32 2.42
C LEU A 76 6.57 7.83 2.55
N SER A 77 7.61 8.26 3.25
CA SER A 77 7.86 9.66 3.58
C SER A 77 8.16 10.53 2.37
N THR A 78 8.68 9.93 1.29
CA THR A 78 9.18 10.64 0.11
C THR A 78 8.20 10.62 -1.06
N GLN A 79 7.45 9.52 -1.25
CA GLN A 79 6.68 9.28 -2.47
C GLN A 79 5.19 9.02 -2.25
N LEU A 80 4.77 8.49 -1.08
CA LEU A 80 3.39 7.99 -0.91
C LEU A 80 2.45 8.94 -0.18
N LEU A 81 2.98 9.95 0.52
CA LEU A 81 2.18 10.92 1.27
C LEU A 81 1.91 12.19 0.47
N CYS A 82 0.63 12.56 0.37
CA CYS A 82 0.20 13.87 -0.12
C CYS A 82 0.70 14.97 0.81
N GLN A 83 0.84 16.20 0.28
CA GLN A 83 1.33 17.34 1.07
C GLN A 83 0.49 17.57 2.34
N PHE A 84 -0.82 17.38 2.24
CA PHE A 84 -1.75 17.54 3.37
C PHE A 84 -1.54 16.53 4.51
N GLU A 85 -0.90 15.38 4.25
CA GLU A 85 -0.64 14.32 5.24
C GLU A 85 0.70 14.53 5.97
N LYS A 86 1.57 15.46 5.52
CA LYS A 86 2.91 15.65 6.11
C LYS A 86 2.88 16.04 7.59
N PRO A 87 1.98 16.93 8.07
CA PRO A 87 1.90 17.21 9.50
C PRO A 87 1.49 15.98 10.33
N GLN A 88 0.52 15.18 9.86
CA GLN A 88 0.12 13.94 10.52
C GLN A 88 1.30 12.96 10.60
N TYR A 89 2.08 12.82 9.53
CA TYR A 89 3.27 11.96 9.53
C TYR A 89 4.31 12.42 10.57
N ALA A 90 4.55 13.73 10.69
CA ALA A 90 5.45 14.26 11.71
C ALA A 90 4.95 13.95 13.14
N GLU A 91 3.65 14.05 13.38
CA GLU A 91 3.04 13.67 14.67
C GLU A 91 3.18 12.16 14.94
N ILE A 92 3.05 11.31 13.91
CA ILE A 92 3.26 9.86 14.01
C ILE A 92 4.71 9.51 14.38
N LEU A 93 5.71 10.15 13.76
CA LEU A 93 7.12 9.90 14.09
C LEU A 93 7.46 10.24 15.54
N LEU A 94 6.81 11.27 16.11
CA LEU A 94 7.00 11.65 17.51
C LEU A 94 6.27 10.68 18.47
N ALA A 95 5.07 10.23 18.09
CA ALA A 95 4.28 9.32 18.91
C ALA A 95 4.78 7.87 18.89
N TYR A 96 5.42 7.45 17.78
CA TYR A 96 5.84 6.07 17.52
C TYR A 96 7.25 6.01 16.89
N PRO A 97 8.31 6.43 17.61
CA PRO A 97 9.65 6.63 17.04
C PRO A 97 10.30 5.35 16.50
N ASP A 98 9.99 4.19 17.09
CA ASP A 98 10.63 2.90 16.76
C ASP A 98 9.66 1.92 16.07
N VAL A 99 8.49 2.39 15.64
CA VAL A 99 7.48 1.54 15.00
C VAL A 99 7.60 1.67 13.49
N PRO A 100 7.76 0.55 12.73
CA PRO A 100 7.79 0.61 11.28
C PRO A 100 6.45 1.11 10.74
N MET A 101 6.48 1.90 9.68
CA MET A 101 5.29 2.57 9.16
C MET A 101 4.25 1.59 8.60
N SER A 102 4.67 0.39 8.18
CA SER A 102 3.79 -0.73 7.83
C SER A 102 2.90 -1.22 8.99
N GLN A 103 3.26 -0.93 10.25
CA GLN A 103 2.42 -1.22 11.42
C GLN A 103 1.48 -0.07 11.79
N ILE A 104 1.69 1.12 11.22
CA ILE A 104 0.88 2.31 11.49
C ILE A 104 -0.13 2.57 10.37
N TYR A 105 0.29 2.45 9.11
CA TYR A 105 -0.50 2.79 7.93
C TYR A 105 -1.32 1.60 7.43
N GLY A 106 -2.35 1.89 6.64
CA GLY A 106 -3.34 0.90 6.17
C GLY A 106 -3.38 0.73 4.64
N ALA A 107 -4.46 0.09 4.18
CA ALA A 107 -4.64 -0.30 2.78
C ALA A 107 -4.54 0.85 1.76
N PRO A 108 -5.09 2.07 1.99
CA PRO A 108 -5.00 3.15 1.00
C PRO A 108 -3.56 3.52 0.68
N HIS A 109 -2.71 3.69 1.69
CA HIS A 109 -1.29 4.00 1.51
C HIS A 109 -0.51 2.86 0.86
N LEU A 110 -0.83 1.61 1.20
CA LEU A 110 -0.26 0.44 0.53
C LEU A 110 -0.61 0.43 -0.96
N LEU A 111 -1.85 0.76 -1.32
CA LEU A 111 -2.28 0.75 -2.70
C LEU A 111 -1.55 1.81 -3.54
N ARG A 112 -1.21 2.97 -2.96
CA ARG A 112 -0.43 4.03 -3.63
C ARG A 112 0.93 3.54 -4.14
N LEU A 113 1.53 2.54 -3.49
CA LEU A 113 2.79 1.91 -3.94
C LEU A 113 2.67 1.36 -5.36
N PHE A 114 1.50 0.83 -5.73
CA PHE A 114 1.25 0.19 -7.01
C PHE A 114 0.96 1.17 -8.16
N VAL A 115 0.89 2.47 -7.89
CA VAL A 115 0.73 3.49 -8.96
C VAL A 115 2.02 3.65 -9.77
N ASN A 116 3.18 3.57 -9.11
CA ASN A 116 4.49 3.77 -9.75
C ASN A 116 5.36 2.52 -9.73
N ILE A 117 4.80 1.36 -9.37
CA ILE A 117 5.58 0.14 -9.16
C ILE A 117 6.24 -0.36 -10.45
N GLU A 118 5.64 -0.15 -11.62
CA GLU A 118 6.23 -0.52 -12.90
C GLU A 118 7.53 0.24 -13.16
N THR A 119 7.53 1.55 -12.85
CA THR A 119 8.73 2.37 -12.92
C THR A 119 9.79 1.87 -11.95
N THR A 120 9.40 1.49 -10.72
CA THR A 120 10.32 0.88 -9.74
C THR A 120 10.91 -0.42 -10.25
N LEU A 121 10.07 -1.33 -10.77
CA LEU A 121 10.50 -2.63 -11.30
C LEU A 121 11.46 -2.48 -12.48
N ALA A 122 11.25 -1.48 -13.34
CA ALA A 122 12.14 -1.19 -14.45
C ALA A 122 13.56 -0.77 -14.00
N TYR A 123 13.69 -0.16 -12.81
CA TYR A 123 14.99 0.15 -12.23
C TYR A 123 15.63 -1.02 -11.49
N LEU A 124 14.87 -2.05 -11.13
CA LEU A 124 15.43 -3.27 -10.55
C LEU A 124 16.20 -4.02 -11.65
N SER A 125 17.47 -4.29 -11.43
CA SER A 125 18.32 -5.06 -12.37
C SER A 125 18.00 -6.56 -12.35
N LEU A 126 16.71 -6.91 -12.46
CA LEU A 126 16.23 -8.29 -12.51
C LEU A 126 16.41 -8.87 -13.91
N ASN A 127 16.70 -10.16 -13.98
CA ASN A 127 16.60 -10.90 -15.24
C ASN A 127 15.11 -11.06 -15.63
N SER A 128 14.86 -11.43 -16.89
CA SER A 128 13.50 -11.54 -17.43
C SER A 128 12.62 -12.56 -16.69
N HIS A 129 13.19 -13.68 -16.25
CA HIS A 129 12.46 -14.72 -15.52
C HIS A 129 12.01 -14.27 -14.13
N SER A 130 12.92 -13.63 -13.40
CA SER A 130 12.63 -13.07 -12.08
C SER A 130 11.62 -11.93 -12.17
N LEU A 131 11.74 -11.04 -13.18
CA LEU A 131 10.77 -9.97 -13.41
C LEU A 131 9.37 -10.52 -13.68
N MET A 132 9.25 -11.53 -14.56
CA MET A 132 7.96 -12.19 -14.81
C MET A 132 7.36 -12.82 -13.54
N SER A 133 8.19 -13.48 -12.73
CA SER A 133 7.76 -14.11 -11.48
C SER A 133 7.25 -13.08 -10.48
N VAL A 134 8.02 -12.00 -10.24
CA VAL A 134 7.66 -10.92 -9.31
C VAL A 134 6.39 -10.20 -9.79
N SER A 135 6.28 -9.89 -11.07
CA SER A 135 5.08 -9.24 -11.60
C SER A 135 3.84 -10.14 -11.51
N SER A 136 3.96 -11.45 -11.73
CA SER A 136 2.85 -12.38 -11.52
C SER A 136 2.37 -12.36 -10.06
N TYR A 137 3.30 -12.35 -9.11
CA TYR A 137 2.98 -12.25 -7.69
C TYR A 137 2.32 -10.92 -7.30
N MET A 138 2.82 -9.81 -7.84
CA MET A 138 2.23 -8.49 -7.61
C MET A 138 0.83 -8.42 -8.22
N GLN A 139 0.61 -9.02 -9.38
CA GLN A 139 -0.72 -9.11 -9.98
C GLN A 139 -1.69 -9.93 -9.12
N ASP A 140 -1.24 -11.08 -8.60
CA ASP A 140 -2.05 -11.89 -7.67
C ASP A 140 -2.40 -11.11 -6.39
N PHE A 141 -1.45 -10.34 -5.86
CA PHE A 141 -1.69 -9.49 -4.70
C PHE A 141 -2.68 -8.36 -4.99
N LEU A 142 -2.58 -7.70 -6.14
CA LEU A 142 -3.56 -6.71 -6.59
C LEU A 142 -4.97 -7.32 -6.74
N ASN A 143 -5.07 -8.54 -7.24
CA ASN A 143 -6.35 -9.26 -7.32
C ASN A 143 -6.91 -9.55 -5.93
N TYR A 144 -6.07 -9.99 -4.99
CA TYR A 144 -6.46 -10.18 -3.58
C TYR A 144 -6.99 -8.87 -2.94
N LEU A 145 -6.30 -7.75 -3.15
CA LEU A 145 -6.76 -6.44 -2.66
C LEU A 145 -8.10 -6.04 -3.29
N ALA A 146 -8.30 -6.33 -4.57
CA ALA A 146 -9.54 -6.05 -5.29
C ALA A 146 -10.73 -6.86 -4.75
N GLU A 147 -10.53 -8.17 -4.53
CA GLU A 147 -11.53 -9.07 -3.95
C GLU A 147 -11.93 -8.65 -2.52
N ASN A 148 -11.00 -8.08 -1.76
CA ASN A 148 -11.22 -7.64 -0.38
C ASN A 148 -11.49 -6.13 -0.25
N SER A 149 -11.74 -5.45 -1.38
CA SER A 149 -11.76 -3.98 -1.45
C SER A 149 -12.75 -3.32 -0.49
N THR A 150 -13.96 -3.88 -0.36
CA THR A 150 -15.00 -3.37 0.55
C THR A 150 -14.58 -3.40 2.03
N SER A 151 -13.72 -4.33 2.41
CA SER A 151 -13.23 -4.49 3.79
C SER A 151 -11.98 -3.65 4.07
N LEU A 152 -11.21 -3.34 3.02
CA LEU A 152 -9.90 -2.68 3.11
C LEU A 152 -9.98 -1.17 2.85
N PHE A 153 -10.84 -0.72 1.94
CA PHE A 153 -10.95 0.68 1.51
C PHE A 153 -12.29 1.28 1.93
N ASN A 154 -12.46 1.51 3.23
CA ASN A 154 -13.68 2.11 3.77
C ASN A 154 -13.49 3.59 4.08
N VAL A 155 -14.37 4.43 3.55
CA VAL A 155 -14.41 5.88 3.79
C VAL A 155 -14.60 6.22 5.27
N SER A 156 -15.23 5.33 6.06
CA SER A 156 -15.38 5.54 7.51
C SER A 156 -14.05 5.61 8.28
N ASN A 157 -12.96 5.15 7.66
CA ASN A 157 -11.62 5.24 8.23
C ASN A 157 -10.96 6.61 7.98
N TYR A 158 -11.68 7.54 7.35
CA TYR A 158 -11.26 8.93 7.17
C TYR A 158 -12.03 9.85 8.09
N LYS A 159 -11.35 10.90 8.56
CA LYS A 159 -11.96 11.96 9.37
C LYS A 159 -11.59 13.32 8.81
N VAL A 160 -12.57 14.22 8.78
CA VAL A 160 -12.35 15.63 8.47
C VAL A 160 -11.30 16.19 9.43
N ALA A 161 -10.25 16.78 8.87
CA ALA A 161 -9.20 17.39 9.65
C ALA A 161 -9.74 18.58 10.45
N SER A 162 -9.23 18.78 11.66
CA SER A 162 -9.59 19.95 12.45
C SER A 162 -9.10 21.23 11.77
N VAL A 163 -9.75 22.36 12.07
CA VAL A 163 -9.32 23.68 11.57
C VAL A 163 -7.86 23.96 11.95
N ALA A 164 -7.46 23.61 13.17
CA ALA A 164 -6.09 23.75 13.63
C ALA A 164 -5.09 22.92 12.82
N TYR A 165 -5.47 21.69 12.44
CA TYR A 165 -4.66 20.86 11.55
C TYR A 165 -4.55 21.50 10.15
N CYS A 166 -5.66 21.97 9.59
CA CYS A 166 -5.65 22.61 8.26
C CYS A 166 -4.66 23.79 8.22
N PHE A 167 -4.60 24.62 9.27
CA PHE A 167 -3.61 25.70 9.37
C PHE A 167 -2.16 25.21 9.39
N LYS A 168 -1.86 24.05 10.01
CA LYS A 168 -0.52 23.45 9.99
C LYS A 168 -0.15 22.87 8.63
N ALA A 169 -1.13 22.55 7.79
CA ALA A 169 -0.97 21.89 6.50
C ALA A 169 -0.96 22.85 5.30
N LEU A 170 -1.14 24.16 5.54
CA LEU A 170 -0.94 25.24 4.57
C LEU A 170 0.55 25.54 4.42
#